data_AF-A0A8J8H0R5-F1
#
_entry.id   AF-A0A8J8H0R5-F1
#
_cell.length_a   1.000
_cell.length_b   1.000
_cell.length_c   1.000
_cell.angle_alpha   90.00
_cell.angle_beta   90.00
_cell.angle_gamma   90.00
#
_symmetry.space_group_name_H-M   'P 1'
#
loop_
_entity.id
_entity.type
_entity.pdbx_description
1 polymer ?
#
loop_
_entity_poly.entity_id
_entity_poly.type
_entity_poly.pdbx_seq_one_letter_code
_entity_poly.pdbx_strand_id
1 'polypeptide(L)' 'MKTISKWGDRLLGRALGTGTAGACVPEQGNSCSYYKSDGHCSGGYWWQTYCSGTISCTGSCANTSCYVRKRGTC' A
#
# COMPACT_ATOMS: atom_id res chain seq x y z
N MET A 1 26.30 4.22 32.68
CA MET A 1 26.81 4.96 31.51
C MET A 1 26.29 4.28 30.24
N LYS A 2 25.44 4.97 29.47
CA LYS A 2 24.66 4.42 28.33
C LYS A 2 25.43 4.67 27.02
N THR A 3 26.23 3.70 26.60
CA THR A 3 27.11 3.80 25.40
C THR A 3 26.48 3.22 24.13
N ILE A 4 25.18 2.90 24.14
CA ILE A 4 24.52 2.14 23.05
C ILE A 4 23.92 3.05 21.96
N SER A 5 23.70 4.34 22.21
CA SER A 5 22.88 5.17 21.31
C SER A 5 23.59 5.66 20.04
N LYS A 6 24.92 5.77 20.02
CA LYS A 6 25.63 6.40 18.88
C LYS A 6 25.68 5.56 17.59
N TRP A 7 25.50 4.25 17.68
CA TRP A 7 25.56 3.35 16.52
C TRP A 7 24.21 3.14 15.85
N GLY A 8 23.11 3.22 16.61
CA GLY A 8 21.75 3.13 16.07
C GLY A 8 21.42 4.29 15.14
N ASP A 9 21.73 5.53 15.56
CA ASP A 9 21.47 6.73 14.75
C ASP A 9 22.34 6.80 13.49
N ARG A 10 23.53 6.21 13.50
CA ARG A 10 24.45 6.23 12.35
C ARG A 10 24.04 5.22 11.26
N LEU A 11 23.41 4.11 11.65
CA LEU A 11 22.78 3.18 10.71
C LEU A 11 21.46 3.73 10.17
N LEU A 12 20.66 4.38 11.02
CA LEU A 12 19.44 5.07 10.58
C LEU A 12 19.78 6.22 9.61
N GLY A 13 20.83 7.00 9.88
CA GLY A 13 21.35 8.04 8.98
C GLY A 13 21.98 7.50 7.69
N ARG A 14 22.47 6.25 7.67
CA ARG A 14 22.96 5.60 6.44
C ARG A 14 21.83 4.96 5.62
N ALA A 15 20.75 4.53 6.28
CA ALA A 15 19.51 4.10 5.63
C ALA A 15 18.69 5.29 5.09
N LEU A 16 18.76 6.45 5.76
CA LEU A 16 18.17 7.73 5.33
C LEU A 16 19.11 8.56 4.44
N GLY A 17 20.36 8.11 4.25
CA GLY A 17 21.44 8.84 3.56
C GLY A 17 21.28 8.97 2.05
N THR A 18 20.17 8.49 1.48
CA THR A 18 19.79 8.69 0.09
C THR A 18 18.45 9.42 -0.03
N GLY A 19 18.22 10.40 0.85
CA GLY A 19 17.23 11.44 0.67
C GLY A 19 17.62 12.41 -0.43
N THR A 20 17.79 11.90 -1.66
CA THR A 20 17.54 12.72 -2.86
C THR A 20 16.08 13.13 -2.75
N ALA A 21 15.76 14.42 -2.94
CA ALA A 21 14.38 14.81 -3.21
C ALA A 21 13.87 13.95 -4.38
N GLY A 22 13.00 12.97 -4.10
CA GLY A 22 12.49 12.02 -5.10
C GLY A 22 12.80 10.53 -4.90
N ALA A 23 13.20 10.06 -3.71
CA ALA A 23 13.26 8.61 -3.45
C ALA A 23 11.85 8.01 -3.30
N CYS A 24 11.43 7.18 -4.25
CA CYS A 24 10.18 6.43 -4.19
C CYS A 24 10.18 5.42 -3.03
N VAL A 25 9.00 5.13 -2.45
CA VAL A 25 8.88 4.08 -1.42
C VAL A 25 9.46 2.74 -1.92
N PRO A 26 10.07 1.93 -1.05
CA PRO A 26 10.69 0.66 -1.45
C PRO A 26 9.67 -0.35 -2.02
N GLU A 27 8.39 -0.17 -1.72
CA GLU A 27 7.31 -1.00 -2.21
C GLU A 27 6.77 -0.55 -3.57
N GLN A 28 7.35 0.49 -4.19
CA GLN A 28 6.91 0.98 -5.49
C GLN A 28 6.91 -0.16 -6.52
N GLY A 29 5.81 -0.27 -7.26
CA GLY A 29 5.63 -1.32 -8.26
C GLY A 29 5.08 -2.63 -7.70
N ASN A 30 5.05 -2.81 -6.37
CA ASN A 30 4.36 -3.95 -5.77
C ASN A 30 2.85 -3.86 -6.02
N SER A 31 2.22 -5.03 -6.11
CA SER A 31 0.77 -5.13 -6.26
C SER A 31 0.07 -4.61 -5.02
N CYS A 32 -0.94 -3.77 -5.22
CA CYS A 32 -1.87 -3.35 -4.19
C CYS A 32 -3.29 -3.72 -4.60
N SER A 33 -4.10 -4.13 -3.63
CA SER A 33 -5.51 -4.38 -3.86
C SER A 33 -6.34 -4.07 -2.63
N TYR A 34 -7.56 -3.62 -2.87
CA TYR A 34 -8.52 -3.28 -1.82
C TYR A 34 -9.95 -3.39 -2.33
N TYR A 35 -10.89 -3.53 -1.40
CA TYR A 35 -12.31 -3.41 -1.68
C TYR A 35 -12.80 -2.02 -1.30
N LYS A 36 -13.60 -1.40 -2.17
CA LYS A 36 -14.31 -0.17 -1.82
C LYS A 36 -15.47 -0.48 -0.89
N SER A 37 -15.88 0.49 -0.09
CA SER A 37 -17.00 0.34 0.85
C SER A 37 -18.40 0.40 0.19
N ASP A 38 -18.49 0.17 -1.13
CA ASP A 38 -19.68 0.33 -1.98
C ASP A 38 -20.43 -0.99 -2.25
N GLY A 39 -20.32 -1.96 -1.33
CA GLY A 39 -20.91 -3.27 -1.51
C GLY A 39 -22.43 -3.27 -1.45
N HIS A 40 -23.06 -4.13 -2.26
CA HIS A 40 -24.52 -4.30 -2.29
C HIS A 40 -24.94 -5.77 -2.46
N CYS A 41 -26.15 -6.07 -2.01
CA CYS A 41 -26.79 -7.36 -2.17
C CYS A 41 -27.54 -7.41 -3.50
N SER A 42 -27.28 -8.41 -4.34
CA SER A 42 -28.07 -8.65 -5.55
C SER A 42 -28.09 -10.14 -5.88
N GLY A 43 -29.29 -10.70 -6.08
CA GLY A 43 -29.49 -12.11 -6.44
C GLY A 43 -28.95 -13.11 -5.40
N GLY A 44 -29.01 -12.78 -4.11
CA GLY A 44 -28.49 -13.63 -3.02
C GLY A 44 -26.97 -13.57 -2.83
N TYR A 45 -26.28 -12.67 -3.55
CA TYR A 45 -24.84 -12.51 -3.46
C TYR A 45 -24.45 -11.09 -3.05
N TRP A 46 -23.38 -10.99 -2.26
CA TRP A 46 -22.72 -9.75 -1.91
C TRP A 46 -21.71 -9.39 -3.00
N TRP A 47 -22.01 -8.32 -3.74
CA TRP A 47 -21.18 -7.75 -4.79
C TRP A 47 -20.47 -6.53 -4.24
N GLN A 48 -19.17 -6.42 -4.52
CA GLN A 48 -18.37 -5.30 -4.04
C GLN A 48 -17.33 -4.91 -5.08
N THR A 49 -17.05 -3.62 -5.20
CA THR A 49 -16.00 -3.16 -6.12
C THR A 49 -14.64 -3.53 -5.55
N TYR A 50 -13.90 -4.33 -6.31
CA TYR A 50 -12.52 -4.67 -6.03
C TYR A 50 -11.63 -3.87 -6.95
N CYS A 51 -10.62 -3.22 -6.37
CA CYS A 51 -9.64 -2.44 -7.08
C CYS A 51 -8.27 -3.07 -6.91
N SER A 52 -7.51 -3.16 -7.99
CA SER A 52 -6.13 -3.62 -8.00
C SER A 52 -5.26 -2.69 -8.83
N GLY A 53 -4.04 -2.44 -8.37
CA GLY A 53 -3.08 -1.58 -9.06
C GLY A 53 -1.68 -1.83 -8.54
N THR A 54 -0.83 -0.80 -8.63
CA THR A 54 0.53 -0.83 -8.11
C THR A 54 0.79 0.31 -7.15
N ILE A 55 1.65 0.06 -6.17
CA ILE A 55 2.08 1.09 -5.22
C ILE A 55 2.90 2.13 -6.00
N SER A 56 2.48 3.39 -5.91
CA SER A 56 3.20 4.54 -6.47
C SER A 56 4.39 4.92 -5.61
N CYS A 57 5.24 5.81 -6.12
CA CYS A 57 6.37 6.38 -5.37
C CYS A 57 6.00 7.00 -4.02
N THR A 58 4.74 7.42 -3.86
CA THR A 58 4.24 8.05 -2.64
C THR A 58 3.69 7.06 -1.61
N GLY A 59 3.71 5.75 -1.89
CA GLY A 59 3.08 4.73 -1.05
C GLY A 59 1.57 4.55 -1.28
N SER A 60 0.96 5.40 -2.11
CA SER A 60 -0.45 5.26 -2.47
C SER A 60 -0.64 4.23 -3.58
N CYS A 61 -1.74 3.47 -3.51
CA CYS A 61 -2.13 2.55 -4.58
C CYS A 61 -2.59 3.35 -5.81
N ALA A 62 -1.81 3.31 -6.90
CA ALA A 62 -2.06 4.01 -8.16
C ALA A 62 -2.32 3.01 -9.30
N ASN A 63 -2.62 3.52 -10.51
CA ASN A 63 -2.97 2.71 -11.69
C ASN A 63 -4.03 1.64 -11.37
N THR A 64 -5.06 2.05 -10.63
CA THR A 64 -6.04 1.13 -10.09
C THR A 64 -7.11 0.79 -11.12
N SER A 65 -7.18 -0.47 -11.51
CA SER A 65 -8.30 -1.03 -12.25
C SER A 65 -9.33 -1.55 -11.26
N CYS A 66 -10.57 -1.06 -11.35
CA CYS A 66 -11.66 -1.43 -10.47
C CYS A 66 -12.73 -2.20 -11.24
N TYR A 67 -13.21 -3.31 -10.66
CA TYR A 67 -14.30 -4.10 -11.20
C TYR A 67 -15.18 -4.66 -10.09
N VAL A 68 -16.46 -4.83 -10.38
CA VAL A 68 -17.42 -5.43 -9.45
C VAL A 68 -17.16 -6.94 -9.40
N ARG A 69 -16.98 -7.49 -8.20
CA ARG A 69 -16.82 -8.93 -8.01
C ARG A 69 -17.67 -9.46 -6.88
N LYS A 70 -18.08 -10.72 -7.01
CA LYS A 70 -18.73 -11.45 -5.92
C LYS A 70 -17.73 -11.67 -4.79
N ARG A 71 -18.09 -11.25 -3.58
CA ARG A 71 -17.28 -11.43 -2.37
C ARG A 71 -17.90 -12.43 -1.39
N GLY A 72 -19.22 -12.62 -1.43
CA GLY A 72 -19.89 -13.58 -0.56
C GLY A 72 -21.37 -13.77 -0.87
N THR A 73 -22.06 -14.40 0.06
CA THR A 73 -23.53 -14.42 0.13
C THR A 73 -24.02 -13.23 0.94
N CYS A 74 -25.18 -12.70 0.60
CA CYS A 74 -25.87 -11.73 1.43
C CYS A 74 -26.95 -12.39 2.30
#